data_AF-A0A9W6Y5D0-F1
#
_entry.id   AF-A0A9W6Y5D0-F1
#
_cell.length_a   1.000
_cell.length_b   1.000
_cell.length_c   1.000
_cell.angle_alpha   90.00
_cell.angle_beta   90.00
_cell.angle_gamma   90.00
#
_symmetry.space_group_name_H-M   'P 1'
#
loop_
_entity.id
_entity.type
_entity.pdbx_description
1 polymer ?
#
loop_
_entity_poly.entity_id
_entity_poly.type
_entity_poly.pdbx_seq_one_letter_code
_entity_poly.pdbx_strand_id
1 'polypeptide(L)'
;MASDPLAAVQQLQGVLATLAPTLCPQVLPKGAEPGLELLLSLCKTEEQRQTLLALVYSSKPNGGKAPTVQQDGEGTDDEQEDEEYLEPKVVGVFDVENRVFAVQKVQWMHERDAVVHEFTRFIELQLENPQVSTNIVQHFLDVNGHKPDQVMLAQQCFSAAFALQTLLRYVIVALYVVMHPWMKGGQWLI
;
A
#
# COMPACT_ATOMS: atom_id res chain seq x y z
N MET A 1 31.86 -12.06 3.40
CA MET A 1 31.40 -11.60 2.06
C MET A 1 30.25 -10.65 2.31
N ALA A 2 30.32 -9.40 1.86
CA ALA A 2 29.17 -8.50 1.95
C ALA A 2 28.10 -9.06 1.00
N SER A 3 26.93 -9.40 1.54
CA SER A 3 25.78 -9.82 0.74
C SER A 3 25.43 -8.68 -0.22
N ASP A 4 25.28 -9.01 -1.51
CA ASP A 4 24.80 -8.06 -2.52
C ASP A 4 23.47 -7.44 -2.03
N PRO A 5 23.38 -6.11 -1.85
CA PRO A 5 22.17 -5.46 -1.37
C PRO A 5 20.93 -5.77 -2.22
N LEU A 6 21.12 -5.98 -3.54
CA LEU A 6 20.02 -6.34 -4.44
C LEU A 6 19.56 -7.79 -4.23
N ALA A 7 20.48 -8.71 -3.97
CA ALA A 7 20.12 -10.07 -3.57
C ALA A 7 19.36 -10.10 -2.23
N ALA A 8 19.74 -9.25 -1.27
CA ALA A 8 19.00 -9.12 -0.01
C ALA A 8 17.57 -8.58 -0.22
N VAL A 9 17.39 -7.61 -1.13
CA VAL A 9 16.06 -7.11 -1.53
C VAL A 9 15.21 -8.23 -2.12
N GLN A 10 15.75 -9.03 -3.04
CA GLN A 10 15.03 -10.18 -3.63
C GLN A 10 14.62 -11.20 -2.56
N GLN A 11 15.54 -11.52 -1.64
CA GLN A 11 15.27 -12.47 -0.56
C GLN A 11 14.14 -11.99 0.35
N LEU A 12 14.17 -10.73 0.78
CA LEU A 12 13.14 -10.16 1.65
C LEU A 12 11.79 -10.07 0.95
N GLN A 13 11.75 -9.69 -0.33
CA GLN A 13 10.52 -9.75 -1.13
C GLN A 13 9.97 -11.18 -1.23
N GLY A 14 10.84 -12.19 -1.38
CA GLY A 14 10.44 -13.60 -1.36
C GLY A 14 9.85 -14.05 -0.02
N VAL A 15 10.45 -13.60 1.10
CA VAL A 15 9.91 -13.85 2.44
C VAL A 15 8.52 -13.25 2.59
N LEU A 16 8.33 -11.99 2.20
CA LEU A 16 7.03 -11.33 2.26
C LEU A 16 5.99 -12.05 1.39
N ALA A 17 6.32 -12.42 0.16
CA ALA A 17 5.42 -13.14 -0.72
C ALA A 17 5.03 -14.53 -0.16
N THR A 18 5.90 -15.15 0.64
CA THR A 18 5.65 -16.45 1.27
C THR A 18 4.80 -16.33 2.53
N LEU A 19 5.10 -15.35 3.39
CA LEU A 19 4.43 -15.17 4.68
C LEU A 19 3.12 -14.38 4.57
N ALA A 20 2.98 -13.55 3.54
CA ALA A 20 1.86 -12.64 3.36
C ALA A 20 1.37 -12.62 1.89
N PRO A 21 0.91 -13.77 1.34
CA PRO A 21 0.51 -13.87 -0.06
C PRO A 21 -0.74 -13.06 -0.40
N THR A 22 -1.58 -12.73 0.59
CA THR A 22 -2.88 -12.07 0.39
C THR A 22 -2.83 -10.60 0.85
N LEU A 23 -2.45 -10.38 2.11
CA LEU A 23 -2.39 -9.07 2.74
C LEU A 23 -0.96 -8.83 3.22
N CYS A 24 -0.21 -8.02 2.47
CA CYS A 24 1.20 -7.76 2.69
C CYS A 24 1.44 -6.30 3.10
N PRO A 25 2.33 -6.03 4.07
CA PRO A 25 2.82 -4.68 4.30
C PRO A 25 3.48 -4.12 3.04
N GLN A 26 3.02 -2.95 2.59
CA GLN A 26 3.58 -2.31 1.41
C GLN A 26 4.84 -1.55 1.78
N VAL A 27 5.94 -2.05 1.27
CA VAL A 27 7.21 -1.36 1.37
C VAL A 27 7.29 -0.32 0.26
N LEU A 28 7.51 0.93 0.64
CA LEU A 28 7.54 2.06 -0.27
C LEU A 28 8.92 2.70 -0.34
N PRO A 29 9.25 3.31 -1.47
CA PRO A 29 10.43 4.14 -1.56
C PRO A 29 10.40 5.33 -0.59
N LYS A 30 11.57 5.93 -0.37
CA LYS A 30 11.70 7.11 0.50
C LYS A 30 10.83 8.25 -0.03
N GLY A 31 10.00 8.83 0.84
CA GLY A 31 9.15 9.98 0.52
C GLY A 31 7.87 9.65 -0.26
N ALA A 32 7.59 8.36 -0.50
CA ALA A 32 6.32 7.93 -1.07
C ALA A 32 5.31 7.60 0.04
N GLU A 33 4.09 8.08 -0.14
CA GLU A 33 2.94 7.74 0.70
C GLU A 33 2.17 6.54 0.10
N PRO A 34 1.52 5.71 0.95
CA PRO A 34 0.85 4.47 0.53
C PRO A 34 -0.47 4.64 -0.22
N GLY A 35 -1.04 5.85 -0.19
CA GLY A 35 -2.26 6.18 -0.91
C GLY A 35 -2.02 6.58 -2.37
N LEU A 36 -3.02 7.23 -2.95
CA LEU A 36 -2.99 7.69 -4.35
C LEU A 36 -2.00 8.83 -4.57
N GLU A 37 -1.53 9.48 -3.52
CA GLU A 37 -0.59 10.58 -3.52
C GLU A 37 0.68 10.22 -4.31
N LEU A 38 1.16 8.97 -4.19
CA LEU A 38 2.27 8.48 -4.99
C LEU A 38 1.97 8.59 -6.49
N LEU A 39 0.81 8.13 -6.95
CA LEU A 39 0.45 8.20 -8.37
C LEU A 39 0.17 9.63 -8.82
N LEU A 40 -0.52 10.41 -7.98
CA LEU A 40 -0.80 11.82 -8.25
C LEU A 40 0.49 12.64 -8.37
N SER A 41 1.53 12.31 -7.59
CA SER A 41 2.83 12.97 -7.66
C SER A 41 3.54 12.76 -9.00
N LEU A 42 3.22 11.68 -9.72
CA LEU A 42 3.78 11.36 -11.04
C LEU A 42 3.06 12.06 -12.18
N CYS A 43 1.86 12.59 -11.95
CA CYS A 43 1.12 13.35 -12.94
C CYS A 43 1.77 14.72 -13.16
N LYS A 44 2.14 14.98 -14.43
CA LYS A 44 2.73 16.24 -14.89
C LYS A 44 1.69 17.36 -15.02
N THR A 45 0.44 17.04 -15.33
CA THR A 45 -0.64 18.03 -15.53
C THR A 45 -1.84 17.77 -14.63
N GLU A 46 -2.67 18.79 -14.43
CA GLU A 46 -3.91 18.67 -13.64
C GLU A 46 -4.94 17.78 -14.35
N GLU A 47 -5.01 17.82 -15.68
CA GLU A 47 -5.87 16.96 -16.47
C GLU A 47 -5.52 15.48 -16.28
N GLN A 48 -4.22 15.16 -16.16
CA GLN A 48 -3.77 13.80 -15.82
C GLN A 48 -4.20 13.39 -14.42
N ARG A 49 -4.09 14.29 -13.44
CA ARG A 49 -4.53 14.04 -12.05
C ARG A 49 -6.02 13.73 -12.01
N GLN A 50 -6.84 14.58 -12.63
CA GLN A 50 -8.29 14.39 -12.68
C GLN A 50 -8.68 13.11 -13.43
N THR A 51 -8.00 12.79 -14.53
CA THR A 51 -8.23 11.55 -15.28
C THR A 51 -7.90 10.33 -14.43
N LEU A 52 -6.76 10.34 -13.72
CA LEU A 52 -6.36 9.26 -12.84
C LEU A 52 -7.35 9.07 -11.68
N LEU A 53 -7.77 10.14 -11.03
CA LEU A 53 -8.78 10.08 -9.97
C LEU A 53 -10.09 9.48 -10.50
N ALA A 54 -10.58 9.98 -11.64
CA ALA A 54 -11.80 9.46 -12.26
C ALA A 54 -11.69 7.96 -12.56
N LEU A 55 -10.54 7.50 -13.07
CA LEU A 55 -10.28 6.08 -13.33
C LEU A 55 -10.30 5.26 -12.04
N VAL A 56 -9.61 5.71 -10.98
CA VAL A 56 -9.58 4.98 -9.70
C VAL A 56 -10.96 4.89 -9.07
N TYR A 57 -11.68 6.01 -8.98
CA TYR A 57 -13.03 6.03 -8.39
C TYR A 57 -14.04 5.23 -9.23
N SER A 58 -13.88 5.18 -10.56
CA SER A 58 -14.72 4.32 -11.41
C SER A 58 -14.52 2.82 -11.13
N SER A 59 -13.39 2.44 -10.53
CA SER A 59 -13.08 1.05 -10.18
C SER A 59 -13.39 0.70 -8.72
N LYS A 60 -14.04 1.59 -7.95
CA LYS A 60 -14.45 1.32 -6.56
C LYS A 60 -15.50 0.20 -6.54
N PRO A 61 -15.28 -0.90 -5.80
CA PRO A 61 -16.30 -1.92 -5.59
C PRO A 61 -17.58 -1.29 -5.01
N ASN A 62 -18.74 -1.71 -5.51
CA ASN A 62 -20.08 -1.27 -5.05
C ASN A 62 -20.41 0.24 -5.17
N GLY A 63 -19.64 1.01 -5.96
CA GLY A 63 -20.12 2.24 -6.60
C GLY A 63 -20.71 3.33 -5.69
N GLY A 64 -19.88 3.98 -4.88
CA GLY A 64 -20.22 5.27 -4.27
C GLY A 64 -19.55 6.41 -5.05
N LYS A 65 -20.33 7.42 -5.45
CA LYS A 65 -19.90 8.61 -6.21
C LYS A 65 -18.57 9.19 -5.72
N ALA A 66 -17.81 9.80 -6.64
CA ALA A 66 -16.62 10.59 -6.29
C ALA A 66 -16.92 11.49 -5.08
N PRO A 67 -16.02 11.60 -4.09
CA PRO A 67 -16.26 12.45 -2.93
C PRO A 67 -16.47 13.88 -3.45
N THR A 68 -17.68 14.38 -3.31
CA THR A 68 -17.93 15.81 -3.42
C THR A 68 -17.06 16.48 -2.38
N VAL A 69 -16.13 17.33 -2.85
CA VAL A 69 -15.39 18.26 -2.00
C VAL A 69 -16.43 19.00 -1.17
N GLN A 70 -16.58 18.61 0.10
CA GLN A 70 -17.42 19.32 1.05
C GLN A 70 -16.73 20.67 1.27
N GLN A 71 -17.24 21.69 0.58
CA GLN A 71 -17.12 23.07 1.05
C GLN A 71 -17.89 23.16 2.36
N ASP A 72 -17.21 23.69 3.37
CA ASP A 72 -17.68 23.99 4.72
C ASP A 72 -19.17 24.34 4.79
N GLY A 73 -19.93 23.51 5.49
CA GLY A 73 -21.35 23.74 5.75
C GLY A 73 -21.83 22.85 6.89
N GLU A 74 -21.87 23.43 8.09
CA GLU A 74 -22.52 22.84 9.26
C GLU A 74 -23.96 22.40 8.92
N GLY A 75 -24.26 21.11 9.13
CA GLY A 75 -25.59 20.54 8.94
C GLY A 75 -25.67 19.13 9.52
N THR A 76 -26.47 18.99 10.56
CA THR A 76 -26.70 17.80 11.40
C THR A 76 -27.41 16.64 10.70
N ASP A 77 -27.11 15.43 11.20
CA ASP A 77 -27.87 14.15 11.12
C ASP A 77 -28.27 13.64 9.73
N ASP A 78 -27.52 12.64 9.27
CA ASP A 78 -28.09 11.38 8.76
C ASP A 78 -26.99 10.31 8.87
N GLU A 79 -27.12 9.42 9.85
CA GLU A 79 -26.32 8.18 9.97
C GLU A 79 -26.62 7.29 8.74
N GLN A 80 -25.84 7.46 7.67
CA GLN A 80 -25.82 6.52 6.56
C GLN A 80 -25.19 5.22 7.04
N GLU A 81 -26.03 4.21 7.22
CA GLU A 81 -25.70 2.81 7.48
C GLU A 81 -24.52 2.34 6.60
N ASP A 82 -23.41 2.00 7.25
CA ASP A 82 -22.38 1.03 6.84
C ASP A 82 -22.06 0.92 5.33
N GLU A 83 -21.86 2.04 4.62
CA GLU A 83 -21.04 1.99 3.41
C GLU A 83 -19.61 1.67 3.86
N GLU A 84 -19.26 0.38 3.79
CA GLU A 84 -17.98 -0.16 4.22
C GLU A 84 -16.84 0.71 3.67
N TYR A 85 -16.23 1.51 4.55
CA TYR A 85 -15.30 2.55 4.13
C TYR A 85 -14.06 1.90 3.51
N LEU A 86 -13.90 2.15 2.21
CA LEU A 86 -12.84 1.60 1.38
C LEU A 86 -11.87 2.73 1.00
N GLU A 87 -10.58 2.48 1.23
CA GLU A 87 -9.51 3.39 0.86
C GLU A 87 -8.71 2.81 -0.32
N PRO A 88 -8.39 3.61 -1.36
CA PRO A 88 -7.56 3.16 -2.46
C PRO A 88 -6.09 3.17 -2.05
N LYS A 89 -5.43 2.02 -2.12
CA LYS A 89 -4.01 1.85 -1.79
C LYS A 89 -3.20 1.41 -3.01
N VAL A 90 -1.98 1.93 -3.12
CA VAL A 90 -1.06 1.52 -4.18
C VAL A 90 -0.36 0.23 -3.79
N VAL A 91 -0.42 -0.78 -4.66
CA VAL A 91 0.34 -2.02 -4.54
C VAL A 91 1.47 -2.01 -5.55
N GLY A 92 2.69 -2.23 -5.07
CA GLY A 92 3.88 -2.25 -5.92
C GLY A 92 5.02 -3.08 -5.35
N VAL A 93 6.03 -3.30 -6.17
CA VAL A 93 7.20 -4.09 -5.83
C VAL A 93 8.45 -3.40 -6.36
N PHE A 94 9.59 -3.60 -5.71
CA PHE A 94 10.86 -3.17 -6.30
C PHE A 94 11.31 -4.19 -7.34
N ASP A 95 11.43 -3.72 -8.58
CA ASP A 95 12.02 -4.45 -9.70
C ASP A 95 13.54 -4.31 -9.58
N VAL A 96 14.18 -5.41 -9.18
CA VAL A 96 15.62 -5.45 -8.92
C VAL A 96 16.43 -5.39 -10.21
N GLU A 97 15.90 -5.92 -11.32
CA GLU A 97 16.58 -5.91 -12.62
C GLU A 97 16.66 -4.48 -13.17
N ASN A 98 15.52 -3.79 -13.14
CA ASN A 98 15.40 -2.43 -13.66
C ASN A 98 15.74 -1.35 -12.61
N ARG A 99 15.90 -1.74 -11.34
CA ARG A 99 16.18 -0.86 -10.19
C ARG A 99 15.12 0.23 -9.99
N VAL A 100 13.85 -0.13 -10.22
CA VAL A 100 12.71 0.79 -10.16
C VAL A 100 11.64 0.25 -9.22
N PHE A 101 10.85 1.15 -8.63
CA PHE A 101 9.61 0.74 -7.98
C PHE A 101 8.54 0.60 -9.05
N ALA A 102 8.07 -0.63 -9.25
CA ALA A 102 7.03 -0.96 -10.22
C ALA A 102 5.67 -0.96 -9.52
N VAL A 103 4.81 0.00 -9.88
CA VAL A 103 3.41 -0.03 -9.45
C VAL A 103 2.70 -1.13 -10.21
N GLN A 104 2.05 -2.03 -9.48
CA GLN A 104 1.34 -3.17 -10.05
C GLN A 104 -0.16 -2.88 -10.21
N LYS A 105 -0.79 -2.32 -9.18
CA LYS A 105 -2.23 -2.03 -9.16
C LYS A 105 -2.60 -1.02 -8.09
N VAL A 106 -3.82 -0.48 -8.19
CA VAL A 106 -4.53 0.17 -7.07
C VAL A 106 -5.52 -0.86 -6.51
N GLN A 107 -5.54 -1.01 -5.19
CA GLN A 107 -6.43 -1.92 -4.50
C GLN A 107 -7.27 -1.15 -3.48
N TRP A 108 -8.58 -1.35 -3.52
CA TRP A 108 -9.49 -0.84 -2.51
C TRP A 108 -9.40 -1.75 -1.28
N MET A 109 -9.13 -1.17 -0.12
CA MET A 109 -8.90 -1.88 1.13
C MET A 109 -9.80 -1.33 2.22
N HIS A 110 -10.34 -2.23 3.05
CA HIS A 110 -10.97 -1.84 4.30
C HIS A 110 -9.93 -1.33 5.29
N GLU A 111 -10.37 -0.58 6.30
CA GLU A 111 -9.47 0.06 7.27
C GLU A 111 -8.46 -0.93 7.89
N ARG A 112 -8.89 -2.15 8.27
CA ARG A 112 -7.98 -3.15 8.88
C ARG A 112 -6.90 -3.63 7.92
N ASP A 113 -7.24 -3.83 6.64
CA ASP A 113 -6.29 -4.21 5.60
C ASP A 113 -5.36 -3.03 5.29
N ALA A 114 -5.91 -1.82 5.21
CA ALA A 114 -5.17 -0.59 5.00
C ALA A 114 -4.13 -0.37 6.10
N VAL A 115 -4.46 -0.59 7.38
CA VAL A 115 -3.50 -0.50 8.49
C VAL A 115 -2.32 -1.45 8.30
N VAL A 116 -2.56 -2.69 7.89
CA VAL A 116 -1.48 -3.66 7.65
C VAL A 116 -0.63 -3.27 6.45
N HIS A 117 -1.29 -2.84 5.36
CA HIS A 117 -0.65 -2.38 4.13
C HIS A 117 0.23 -1.15 4.40
N GLU A 118 -0.27 -0.21 5.20
CA GLU A 118 0.42 0.98 5.66
C GLU A 118 1.32 0.66 6.85
N PHE A 119 2.46 0.03 6.56
CA PHE A 119 3.37 -0.45 7.59
C PHE A 119 3.69 0.58 8.69
N THR A 120 3.86 1.86 8.36
CA THR A 120 4.08 2.94 9.35
C THR A 120 2.89 3.09 10.30
N ARG A 121 1.65 3.11 9.78
CA ARG A 121 0.41 3.23 10.57
C ARG A 121 0.25 2.04 11.51
N PHE A 122 0.63 0.83 11.08
CA PHE A 122 0.64 -0.33 11.96
C PHE A 122 1.63 -0.18 13.14
N ILE A 123 2.83 0.34 12.89
CA ILE A 123 3.82 0.58 13.96
C ILE A 123 3.34 1.64 14.93
N GLU A 124 2.74 2.73 14.45
CA GLU A 124 2.13 3.77 15.29
C GLU A 124 1.02 3.18 16.16
N LEU A 125 0.13 2.38 15.57
CA LEU A 125 -0.93 1.68 16.30
C LEU A 125 -0.38 0.75 17.40
N GLN A 126 0.74 0.06 17.16
CA GLN A 126 1.39 -0.78 18.18
C GLN A 126 1.87 0.05 19.39
N LEU A 127 2.30 1.29 19.17
CA LEU A 127 2.75 2.19 20.23
C LEU A 127 1.58 2.85 20.97
N GLU A 128 0.54 3.24 20.24
CA GLU A 128 -0.62 3.95 20.79
C GLU A 128 -1.61 3.01 21.50
N ASN A 129 -1.92 1.87 20.87
CA ASN A 129 -2.91 0.92 21.38
C ASN A 129 -2.51 -0.54 21.08
N PRO A 130 -1.66 -1.15 21.95
CA PRO A 130 -1.19 -2.52 21.79
C PRO A 130 -2.33 -3.56 21.69
N GLN A 131 -3.45 -3.32 22.36
CA GLN A 131 -4.59 -4.23 22.36
C GLN A 131 -5.25 -4.29 20.98
N VAL A 132 -5.49 -3.13 20.35
CA VAL A 132 -6.05 -3.08 18.99
C VAL A 132 -5.05 -3.65 17.99
N SER A 133 -3.76 -3.38 18.16
CA SER A 133 -2.72 -3.94 17.29
C SER A 133 -2.68 -5.48 17.31
N THR A 134 -3.01 -6.10 18.45
CA THR A 134 -3.12 -7.56 18.57
C THR A 134 -4.23 -8.10 17.66
N ASN A 135 -5.38 -7.42 17.61
CA ASN A 135 -6.47 -7.79 16.72
C ASN A 135 -6.08 -7.67 15.24
N ILE A 136 -5.28 -6.65 14.88
CA ILE A 136 -4.73 -6.49 13.53
C ILE A 136 -3.77 -7.62 13.17
N VAL A 137 -2.91 -8.06 14.10
CA VAL A 137 -2.02 -9.21 13.88
C VAL A 137 -2.83 -10.49 13.68
N GLN A 138 -3.89 -10.70 14.46
CA GLN A 138 -4.78 -11.85 14.30
C GLN A 138 -5.48 -11.84 12.94
N HIS A 139 -6.00 -10.67 12.53
CA HIS A 139 -6.59 -10.47 11.21
C HIS A 139 -5.59 -10.75 10.08
N PHE A 140 -4.36 -10.22 10.20
CA PHE A 140 -3.28 -10.48 9.25
C PHE A 140 -2.97 -11.98 9.10
N LEU A 141 -2.91 -12.72 10.21
CA LEU A 141 -2.67 -14.16 10.18
C LEU A 141 -3.80 -14.89 9.46
N ASP A 142 -5.05 -14.60 9.83
CA ASP A 142 -6.25 -15.23 9.27
C ASP A 142 -6.36 -15.01 7.75
N VAL A 143 -6.26 -13.76 7.29
CA VAL A 143 -6.34 -13.40 5.85
C VAL A 143 -5.24 -14.06 5.02
N ASN A 144 -4.07 -14.30 5.61
CA ASN A 144 -2.96 -14.99 4.96
C ASN A 144 -2.96 -16.51 5.16
N GLY A 145 -4.01 -17.08 5.78
CA GLY A 145 -4.19 -18.52 5.94
C GLY A 145 -3.35 -19.15 7.07
N HIS A 146 -2.86 -18.33 8.00
CA HIS A 146 -2.10 -18.78 9.18
C HIS A 146 -3.03 -18.96 10.39
N LYS A 147 -2.58 -19.77 11.35
CA LYS A 147 -3.29 -19.97 12.60
C LYS A 147 -3.06 -18.80 13.56
N PRO A 148 -4.02 -18.49 14.45
CA PRO A 148 -3.94 -17.36 15.38
C PRO A 148 -2.80 -17.45 16.40
N ASP A 149 -2.31 -18.66 16.70
CA ASP A 149 -1.19 -18.91 17.60
C ASP A 149 0.19 -18.73 16.93
N GLN A 150 0.24 -18.53 15.60
CA GLN A 150 1.46 -18.35 14.83
C GLN A 150 1.96 -16.90 14.79
N VAL A 151 1.85 -16.17 15.90
CA VAL A 151 2.25 -14.75 16.03
C VAL A 151 3.71 -14.51 15.61
N MET A 152 4.58 -15.50 15.81
CA MET A 152 5.98 -15.41 15.37
C MET A 152 6.13 -15.27 13.84
N LEU A 153 5.21 -15.82 13.04
CA LEU A 153 5.22 -15.64 11.57
C LEU A 153 4.86 -14.21 11.20
N ALA A 154 3.88 -13.60 11.88
CA ALA A 154 3.57 -12.19 11.70
C ALA A 154 4.77 -11.31 12.05
N GLN A 155 5.43 -11.57 13.19
CA GLN A 155 6.63 -10.83 13.58
C GLN A 155 7.75 -10.96 12.53
N GLN A 156 7.97 -12.17 11.99
CA GLN A 156 8.96 -12.38 10.92
C GLN A 156 8.60 -11.59 9.66
N CYS A 157 7.33 -11.58 9.27
CA CYS A 157 6.85 -10.82 8.12
C CYS A 157 7.06 -9.31 8.29
N PHE A 158 6.60 -8.73 9.40
CA PHE A 158 6.78 -7.30 9.68
C PHE A 158 8.26 -6.91 9.83
N SER A 159 9.09 -7.79 10.40
CA SER A 159 10.54 -7.57 10.47
C SER A 159 11.18 -7.58 9.09
N ALA A 160 10.75 -8.49 8.19
CA ALA A 160 11.22 -8.52 6.82
C ALA A 160 10.80 -7.26 6.05
N ALA A 161 9.56 -6.78 6.25
CA ALA A 161 9.07 -5.53 5.66
C ALA A 161 9.89 -4.32 6.13
N PHE A 162 10.18 -4.24 7.43
CA PHE A 162 11.03 -3.19 8.00
C PHE A 162 12.46 -3.21 7.41
N ALA A 163 13.06 -4.40 7.33
CA ALA A 163 14.39 -4.57 6.76
C ALA A 163 14.41 -4.16 5.27
N LEU A 164 13.38 -4.56 4.52
CA LEU A 164 13.23 -4.20 3.11
C LEU A 164 13.04 -2.68 2.94
N GLN A 165 12.19 -2.03 3.75
CA GLN A 165 12.03 -0.57 3.76
C GLN A 165 13.36 0.13 3.99
N THR A 166 14.13 -0.35 4.97
CA THR A 166 15.43 0.22 5.31
C THR A 166 16.42 0.08 4.16
N LEU A 167 16.51 -1.10 3.55
CA LEU A 167 17.39 -1.34 2.41
C LEU A 167 17.01 -0.51 1.19
N LEU A 168 15.73 -0.43 0.85
CA LEU A 168 15.28 0.38 -0.29
C LEU A 168 15.56 1.88 -0.07
N ARG A 169 15.42 2.39 1.16
CA ARG A 169 15.78 3.78 1.50
C ARG A 169 17.29 4.06 1.44
N TYR A 170 18.13 3.05 1.62
CA TYR A 170 19.59 3.19 1.62
C TYR A 170 20.20 2.98 0.22
N VAL A 171 19.68 2.02 -0.54
CA VAL A 171 20.20 1.62 -1.85
C VAL A 171 19.69 2.54 -2.98
N ILE A 172 18.52 3.16 -2.81
CA ILE A 172 17.86 3.91 -3.89
C ILE A 172 17.92 5.42 -3.60
N VAL A 173 18.88 6.10 -4.24
CA VAL A 173 19.02 7.57 -4.20
C VAL A 173 18.23 8.25 -5.34
N ALA A 174 17.78 7.50 -6.35
CA ALA A 174 16.96 8.02 -7.45
C ALA A 174 15.89 7.00 -7.82
N LEU A 175 14.61 7.35 -7.64
CA LEU A 175 13.51 6.56 -8.14
C LEU A 175 13.08 7.02 -9.52
N TYR A 176 13.07 6.07 -10.45
CA TYR A 176 12.11 6.08 -11.53
C TYR A 176 10.97 5.17 -11.09
N VAL A 177 9.75 5.70 -11.03
CA VAL A 177 8.54 4.88 -10.86
C VAL A 177 8.05 4.52 -12.25
N VAL A 178 7.94 3.23 -12.53
CA VAL A 178 7.42 2.73 -13.80
C VAL A 178 6.01 2.21 -13.55
N MET A 179 5.01 2.86 -14.17
CA MET A 179 3.64 2.35 -14.18
C MET A 179 3.56 1.21 -15.21
N HIS A 180 3.19 0.01 -14.77
CA HIS A 180 2.97 -1.11 -15.68
C HIS A 180 1.78 -0.80 -16.62
N PRO A 181 1.79 -1.23 -17.90
CA PRO A 181 0.82 -0.82 -18.94
C PRO A 181 -0.63 -1.35 -18.79
N TRP A 182 -1.18 -1.40 -17.58
CA TRP A 182 -2.59 -1.72 -17.33
C TRP A 182 -3.55 -0.60 -17.77
N MET A 183 -3.05 0.61 -18.05
CA MET A 183 -3.81 1.69 -18.69
C MET A 183 -3.63 1.69 -20.22
N LYS A 184 -3.91 0.57 -20.89
CA LYS A 184 -4.02 0.54 -22.36
C LYS A 184 -5.29 1.27 -22.80
N GLY A 185 -5.18 2.59 -22.87
CA GLY A 185 -6.17 3.52 -23.40
C GLY A 185 -5.64 4.92 -23.63
N GLY A 186 -4.52 5.32 -23.00
CA GLY A 186 -3.88 6.60 -23.25
C GLY A 186 -2.37 6.45 -23.27
N GLN A 187 -1.75 6.74 -24.41
CA GLN A 187 -0.30 6.91 -24.53
C GLN A 187 0.17 7.94 -23.50
N TRP A 188 1.08 7.53 -22.61
CA TRP A 188 1.92 8.46 -21.88
C TRP A 188 3.37 8.00 -22.07
N LEU A 189 4.00 8.56 -23.10
CA LEU A 189 5.45 8.62 -23.19
C LEU A 189 5.94 9.55 -22.07
N ILE A 190 6.92 9.06 -21.31
CA ILE A 190 7.72 9.86 -20.37
C ILE A 190 8.36 11.01 -21.12
#